data_AF-A0A962V2S9-F1
#
_entry.id   AF-A0A962V2S9-F1
#
_cell.length_a   1.000
_cell.length_b   1.000
_cell.length_c   1.000
_cell.angle_alpha   90.00
_cell.angle_beta   90.00
_cell.angle_gamma   90.00
#
_symmetry.space_group_name_H-M   'P 1'
#
loop_
_entity.id
_entity.type
_entity.pdbx_description
1 polymer ?
#
loop_
_entity_poly.entity_id
_entity_poly.type
_entity_poly.pdbx_seq_one_letter_code
_entity_poly.pdbx_strand_id
1 'polypeptide(L)' 'LLAMGFISPEATLAEQLGLQLDARNNFQAEHNVYSTSIEGVFAAGDCRRGQSLVVWGINEGRGAAREIDRYLMGSSSLP' A
#
# COMPACT_ATOMS: atom_id res chain seq x y z
N LEU A 1 -8.41 -30.22 -1.00
CA LEU A 1 -8.01 -28.87 -0.53
C LEU A 1 -7.53 -28.10 -1.75
N LEU A 2 -8.00 -26.88 -1.99
CA LEU A 2 -7.48 -25.99 -3.03
C LEU A 2 -6.71 -24.86 -2.35
N ALA A 3 -5.43 -24.66 -2.71
CA ALA A 3 -4.54 -23.67 -2.12
C ALA A 3 -3.91 -22.80 -3.22
N MET A 4 -4.74 -21.99 -3.88
CA MET A 4 -4.35 -21.17 -5.03
C MET A 4 -3.89 -19.75 -4.68
N GLY A 5 -3.91 -19.39 -3.38
CA GLY A 5 -3.58 -18.04 -2.93
C GLY A 5 -4.63 -17.00 -3.29
N PHE A 6 -4.20 -15.74 -3.38
CA PHE A 6 -5.02 -14.58 -3.77
C PHE A 6 -4.24 -13.70 -4.76
N ILE A 7 -4.94 -12.88 -5.53
CA ILE A 7 -4.34 -12.08 -6.61
C ILE A 7 -4.18 -10.61 -6.21
N SER A 8 -5.23 -10.03 -5.63
CA SER A 8 -5.35 -8.60 -5.32
C SER A 8 -6.25 -8.38 -4.11
N PRO A 9 -6.23 -7.20 -3.47
CA PRO A 9 -7.23 -6.84 -2.46
C PRO A 9 -8.66 -6.81 -3.04
N GLU A 10 -9.66 -6.81 -2.16
CA GLU A 10 -11.06 -6.67 -2.56
C GLU A 10 -11.31 -5.32 -3.25
N ALA A 11 -12.00 -5.36 -4.40
CA ALA A 11 -12.27 -4.16 -5.20
C ALA A 11 -13.18 -3.15 -4.50
N THR A 12 -14.06 -3.62 -3.60
CA THR A 12 -15.07 -2.81 -2.90
C THR A 12 -14.50 -1.53 -2.30
N LEU A 13 -13.35 -1.62 -1.63
CA LEU A 13 -12.72 -0.46 -0.99
C LEU A 13 -12.16 0.53 -2.00
N ALA A 14 -11.53 0.01 -3.07
CA ALA A 14 -11.00 0.86 -4.14
C ALA A 14 -12.11 1.59 -4.90
N GLU A 15 -13.22 0.92 -5.18
CA GLU A 15 -14.39 1.50 -5.84
C GLU A 15 -15.07 2.57 -4.97
N GLN A 16 -15.26 2.29 -3.68
CA GLN A 16 -15.88 3.23 -2.74
C GLN A 16 -15.05 4.50 -2.52
N LEU A 17 -13.73 4.37 -2.51
CA LEU A 17 -12.82 5.50 -2.31
C LEU A 17 -12.42 6.18 -3.63
N GLY A 18 -12.60 5.52 -4.78
CA GLY A 18 -12.08 6.00 -6.06
C GLY A 18 -10.55 5.89 -6.17
N LEU A 19 -9.96 4.86 -5.56
CA LEU A 19 -8.52 4.60 -5.61
C LEU A 19 -8.10 4.13 -7.01
N GLN A 20 -6.99 4.66 -7.51
CA GLN A 20 -6.35 4.11 -8.70
C GLN A 20 -5.70 2.76 -8.38
N LEU A 21 -5.82 1.84 -9.34
CA LEU A 21 -5.27 0.50 -9.26
C LEU A 21 -4.14 0.32 -10.28
N ASP A 22 -3.17 -0.53 -9.95
CA ASP A 22 -2.15 -0.96 -10.90
C ASP A 22 -2.69 -2.02 -11.89
N ALA A 23 -1.85 -2.45 -12.83
CA ALA A 23 -2.21 -3.47 -13.82
C ALA A 23 -2.55 -4.85 -13.23
N ARG A 24 -2.33 -5.07 -11.93
CA ARG A 24 -2.63 -6.30 -11.19
C ARG A 24 -3.80 -6.11 -10.21
N ASN A 25 -4.52 -4.98 -10.28
CA ASN A 25 -5.61 -4.60 -9.38
C ASN A 25 -5.19 -4.38 -7.92
N ASN A 26 -3.90 -4.10 -7.66
CA ASN A 26 -3.46 -3.63 -6.34
C ASN A 26 -3.64 -2.11 -6.23
N PHE A 27 -3.69 -1.59 -5.00
CA PHE A 27 -3.74 -0.15 -4.78
C PHE A 27 -2.46 0.49 -5.31
N GLN A 28 -2.62 1.41 -6.27
CA GLN A 28 -1.48 2.06 -6.91
C GLN A 28 -0.78 2.98 -5.91
N ALA A 29 0.45 2.62 -5.57
CA ALA A 29 1.34 3.41 -4.73
C ALA A 29 2.80 3.00 -5.02
N GLU A 30 3.66 3.99 -5.25
CA GLU A 30 5.07 3.75 -5.56
C GLU A 30 5.85 3.28 -4.32
N HIS A 31 6.79 2.36 -4.50
CA HIS A 31 7.65 1.90 -3.40
C HIS A 31 8.52 3.07 -2.90
N ASN A 32 8.70 3.18 -1.58
CA ASN A 32 9.30 4.34 -0.87
C ASN A 32 8.47 5.63 -0.83
N VAL A 33 7.36 5.74 -1.56
CA VAL A 33 6.46 6.92 -1.52
C VAL A 33 5.13 6.58 -0.86
N TYR A 34 4.58 5.39 -1.14
CA TYR A 34 3.38 4.79 -0.53
C TYR A 34 2.08 5.61 -0.61
N SER A 35 2.11 6.84 -1.11
CA SER A 35 0.94 7.66 -1.38
C SER A 35 0.11 7.08 -2.51
N THR A 36 -1.19 7.03 -2.31
CA THR A 36 -2.14 6.63 -3.36
C THR A 36 -2.57 7.83 -4.20
N SER A 37 -3.54 7.63 -5.10
CA SER A 37 -4.18 8.71 -5.86
C SER A 37 -4.99 9.68 -5.01
N ILE A 38 -5.29 9.34 -3.75
CA ILE A 38 -6.04 10.18 -2.81
C ILE A 38 -5.07 10.79 -1.81
N GLU A 39 -5.09 12.10 -1.69
CA GLU A 39 -4.26 12.84 -0.74
C GLU A 39 -4.52 12.39 0.70
N GLY A 40 -3.46 12.14 1.46
CA GLY A 40 -3.54 11.62 2.82
C GLY A 40 -3.87 10.13 2.95
N VAL A 41 -4.06 9.40 1.84
CA VAL A 41 -4.28 7.95 1.84
C VAL A 41 -3.03 7.23 1.31
N PHE A 42 -2.59 6.23 2.06
CA PHE A 42 -1.38 5.46 1.81
C PHE A 42 -1.67 3.96 1.73
N ALA A 43 -0.88 3.22 0.95
CA ALA A 43 -0.99 1.77 0.81
C ALA A 43 0.37 1.09 0.95
N ALA A 44 0.40 -0.10 1.57
CA ALA A 44 1.62 -0.88 1.80
C ALA A 44 1.31 -2.37 1.99
N GLY A 45 2.30 -3.24 1.78
CA GLY A 45 2.14 -4.67 1.96
C GLY A 45 1.34 -5.31 0.82
N ASP A 46 0.64 -6.41 1.11
CA ASP A 46 0.02 -7.24 0.07
C ASP A 46 -1.06 -6.51 -0.74
N CYS A 47 -1.72 -5.47 -0.20
CA CYS A 47 -2.69 -4.67 -0.96
C CYS A 47 -2.06 -3.74 -2.01
N ARG A 48 -0.76 -3.45 -1.90
CA ARG A 48 0.02 -2.62 -2.83
C ARG A 48 0.94 -3.47 -3.70
N ARG A 49 1.61 -4.46 -3.11
CA ARG A 49 2.61 -5.32 -3.75
C ARG A 49 2.01 -6.56 -4.41
N GLY A 50 0.88 -7.03 -3.91
CA GLY A 50 0.41 -8.41 -4.08
C GLY A 50 1.11 -9.38 -3.12
N GLN A 51 0.65 -10.63 -3.09
CA GLN A 51 1.10 -11.68 -2.18
C GLN A 51 2.64 -11.73 -2.03
N SER A 52 3.14 -11.58 -0.80
CA SER A 52 4.57 -11.65 -0.52
C SER A 52 4.90 -12.25 0.86
N LEU A 53 6.13 -12.04 1.32
CA LEU A 53 6.58 -12.48 2.65
C LEU A 53 6.22 -11.45 3.72
N VAL A 54 6.01 -11.90 4.96
CA VAL A 54 5.73 -11.02 6.11
C VAL A 54 6.80 -9.94 6.28
N VAL A 55 8.08 -10.25 6.02
CA VAL A 55 9.17 -9.27 6.10
C VAL A 55 9.01 -8.11 5.11
N TRP A 56 8.40 -8.35 3.94
CA TRP A 56 8.06 -7.29 3.00
C TRP A 56 6.92 -6.42 3.51
N GLY A 57 5.89 -7.02 4.11
CA GLY A 57 4.83 -6.27 4.79
C GLY A 57 5.37 -5.36 5.89
N ILE A 58 6.32 -5.86 6.70
CA ILE A 58 6.99 -5.08 7.75
C ILE A 58 7.82 -3.94 7.14
N ASN A 59 8.63 -4.24 6.12
CA ASN A 59 9.46 -3.23 5.46
C ASN A 59 8.62 -2.11 4.85
N GLU A 60 7.58 -2.46 4.11
CA GLU A 60 6.69 -1.47 3.49
C GLU A 60 5.85 -0.72 4.51
N GLY A 61 5.42 -1.36 5.59
CA GLY A 61 4.71 -0.69 6.68
C GLY A 61 5.57 0.39 7.36
N ARG A 62 6.87 0.14 7.54
CA ARG A 62 7.82 1.15 8.05
C ARG A 62 8.00 2.30 7.07
N GLY A 63 8.13 1.98 5.78
CA GLY A 63 8.21 2.98 4.74
C GLY A 63 6.95 3.86 4.67
N ALA A 64 5.75 3.26 4.75
CA ALA A 64 4.51 4.02 4.78
C ALA A 64 4.40 4.90 6.03
N ALA A 65 4.82 4.42 7.20
CA ALA A 65 4.84 5.22 8.43
C ALA A 65 5.75 6.46 8.28
N ARG A 66 6.90 6.32 7.63
CA ARG A 66 7.81 7.44 7.33
C ARG A 66 7.16 8.47 6.40
N GLU A 67 6.48 8.04 5.35
CA GLU A 67 5.82 8.97 4.42
C GLU A 67 4.59 9.65 5.04
N ILE A 68 3.83 8.93 5.88
CA ILE A 68 2.74 9.51 6.68
C ILE A 68 3.29 10.57 7.64
N ASP A 69 4.38 10.27 8.34
CA ASP A 69 5.02 11.21 9.26
C ASP A 69 5.52 12.47 8.53
N ARG A 70 6.18 12.32 7.36
CA ARG A 70 6.55 13.47 6.52
C ARG A 70 5.34 14.27 6.05
N TYR A 71 4.26 13.61 5.67
CA TYR A 71 3.04 14.29 5.22
C TYR A 71 2.41 15.12 6.33
N LEU A 72 2.35 14.59 7.56
CA LEU A 72 1.76 15.29 8.70
C LEU A 72 2.67 16.35 9.31
N MET A 73 3.98 16.10 9.35
CA MET A 73 4.95 16.89 10.10
C MET A 73 5.87 17.76 9.21
N GLY A 74 5.86 17.55 7.89
CA GLY A 74 6.75 18.19 6.92
C GLY A 74 8.18 17.61 6.86
N SER A 75 8.55 16.75 7.80
CA SER A 75 9.81 16.01 7.85
C SER A 75 9.65 14.73 8.66
N SER A 76 10.59 13.79 8.57
CA SER A 76 10.54 12.57 9.38
C SER A 76 11.94 12.12 9.81
N SER A 77 12.05 11.63 11.04
CA SER A 77 13.23 10.94 11.57
C SER A 77 13.11 9.42 11.51
N LEU A 78 12.03 8.91 10.92
CA LEU A 78 11.81 7.47 10.75
C LEU A 78 12.68 6.94 9.59
N PRO A 79 13.21 5.71 9.72
CA PRO A 79 14.01 5.07 8.69
C PRO A 79 13.19 4.73 7.45
#